data_AF-A0A7C3X324-F1
#
_entry.id   AF-A0A7C3X324-F1
#
_cell.length_a   1.000
_cell.length_b   1.000
_cell.length_c   1.000
_cell.angle_alpha   90.00
_cell.angle_beta   90.00
_cell.angle_gamma   90.00
#
_symmetry.space_group_name_H-M   'P 1'
#
loop_
_entity.id
_entity.type
_entity.pdbx_description
1 polymer ?
#
loop_
_entity_poly.entity_id
_entity_poly.type
_entity_poly.pdbx_seq_one_letter_code
_entity_poly.pdbx_strand_id
1 'polypeptide(L)' 'MEEKAIPEPGDVIRKMSVVAIGAKGDGIVKTKAGFVIFVKGAKKGDTVDIKVGKVFEKYAFAEILAKEG' A
#
# COMPACT_ATOMS: atom_id res chain seq x y z
N MET A 1 14.90 -10.91 10.42
CA MET A 1 14.37 -9.79 9.62
C MET A 1 12.88 -9.77 9.91
N GLU A 2 12.47 -9.03 10.94
CA GLU A 2 11.08 -8.94 11.35
C GLU A 2 10.33 -8.15 10.27
N GLU A 3 9.56 -8.86 9.44
CA GLU A 3 8.54 -8.21 8.63
C GLU A 3 7.45 -7.78 9.61
N LYS A 4 7.55 -6.54 10.10
CA LYS A 4 6.62 -5.98 11.08
C LYS A 4 5.21 -6.15 10.52
N ALA A 5 4.40 -7.00 11.17
CA ALA A 5 3.10 -7.44 10.64
C ALA A 5 2.12 -6.28 10.39
N ILE A 6 2.37 -5.13 11.02
CA ILE A 6 1.58 -3.91 10.92
C ILE A 6 2.54 -2.73 10.69
N PRO A 7 2.42 -1.98 9.59
CA PRO A 7 3.25 -0.80 9.36
C PRO A 7 2.86 0.34 10.30
N GLU A 8 3.74 1.32 10.50
CA GLU A 8 3.46 2.51 11.31
C GLU A 8 3.04 3.72 10.45
N PRO A 9 2.26 4.66 11.00
CA PRO A 9 2.00 5.92 10.31
C PRO A 9 3.30 6.69 10.12
N GLY A 10 3.64 7.00 8.87
CA GLY A 10 4.89 7.64 8.47
C GLY A 10 5.88 6.70 7.78
N ASP A 11 5.66 5.38 7.86
CA ASP A 11 6.53 4.40 7.24
C ASP A 11 6.45 4.47 5.70
N VAL A 12 7.60 4.36 5.05
CA VAL A 12 7.70 4.43 3.59
C VAL A 12 8.01 3.05 3.06
N ILE A 13 7.04 2.46 2.38
CA ILE A 13 7.15 1.12 1.81
C ILE A 13 7.36 1.27 0.31
N ARG A 14 8.49 0.77 -0.16
CA ARG A 14 8.90 0.86 -1.56
C ARG A 14 8.61 -0.41 -2.32
N LYS A 15 8.51 -0.29 -3.65
CA LYS A 15 8.31 -1.42 -4.57
C LYS A 15 7.07 -2.25 -4.27
N MET A 16 5.95 -1.59 -3.96
CA MET A 16 4.69 -2.29 -3.71
C MET A 16 3.96 -2.56 -5.03
N SER A 17 3.65 -3.83 -5.24
CA SER A 17 2.93 -4.27 -6.43
C SER A 17 1.43 -4.24 -6.16
N VAL A 18 0.72 -3.53 -7.03
CA VAL A 18 -0.73 -3.33 -6.90
C VAL A 18 -1.45 -4.54 -7.49
N VAL A 19 -2.10 -5.32 -6.64
CA VAL A 19 -2.76 -6.58 -7.03
C VAL A 19 -4.16 -6.37 -7.59
N ALA A 20 -4.84 -5.31 -7.15
CA ALA A 20 -6.20 -4.99 -7.57
C ALA A 20 -6.49 -3.49 -7.46
N ILE A 21 -7.52 -3.01 -8.15
CA ILE A 21 -8.05 -1.65 -8.05
C ILE A 21 -9.49 -1.72 -7.54
N GLY A 22 -9.79 -0.94 -6.52
CA GLY A 22 -11.15 -0.75 -6.01
C GLY A 22 -12.00 0.11 -6.94
N ALA A 23 -13.32 0.09 -6.74
CA ALA A 23 -14.29 0.76 -7.63
C ALA A 23 -14.07 2.28 -7.78
N LYS A 24 -13.40 2.93 -6.82
CA LYS A 24 -13.09 4.37 -6.84
C LYS A 24 -11.72 4.72 -7.45
N GLY A 25 -10.97 3.73 -7.95
CA GLY A 25 -9.60 3.93 -8.44
C GLY A 25 -8.53 3.88 -7.34
N ASP A 26 -8.88 3.34 -6.16
CA ASP A 26 -7.91 3.07 -5.09
C ASP A 26 -7.18 1.76 -5.38
N GLY A 27 -5.85 1.81 -5.42
CA GLY A 27 -5.04 0.61 -5.52
C GLY A 27 -5.03 -0.18 -4.23
N ILE A 28 -5.15 -1.48 -4.38
CA ILE A 28 -5.13 -2.45 -3.29
C ILE A 28 -3.79 -3.15 -3.37
N VAL A 29 -2.99 -2.93 -2.34
CA VAL A 29 -1.71 -3.60 -2.13
C VAL A 29 -1.90 -4.59 -1.00
N LYS A 30 -1.46 -5.83 -1.22
CA LYS A 30 -1.53 -6.87 -0.20
C LYS A 30 -0.11 -7.25 0.21
N THR A 31 0.19 -7.09 1.50
CA THR A 31 1.47 -7.53 2.05
C THR A 31 1.48 -9.05 2.18
N LYS A 32 2.67 -9.64 2.31
CA LYS A 32 2.82 -11.10 2.52
C LYS A 32 2.17 -11.59 3.82
N ALA A 33 2.02 -10.71 4.82
CA ALA A 33 1.32 -10.99 6.06
C ALA A 33 -0.22 -11.02 5.92
N GLY A 34 -0.77 -10.74 4.73
CA GLY A 34 -2.22 -10.65 4.50
C GLY A 34 -2.83 -9.30 4.88
N PHE A 35 -2.02 -8.33 5.32
CA PHE A 35 -2.46 -6.98 5.62
C PHE A 35 -2.75 -6.19 4.33
N VAL A 36 -3.88 -5.49 4.31
CA VAL A 36 -4.39 -4.76 3.13
C VAL A 36 -4.03 -3.28 3.25
N ILE A 37 -3.38 -2.73 2.23
CA ILE A 37 -3.05 -1.31 2.16
C ILE A 37 -3.78 -0.69 0.98
N PHE A 38 -4.57 0.34 1.27
CA PHE A 38 -5.31 1.12 0.28
C PHE A 38 -4.46 2.32 -0.14
N VAL A 39 -4.18 2.40 -1.43
CA VAL A 39 -3.27 3.36 -2.05
C VAL A 39 -4.05 4.22 -3.04
N LYS A 40 -4.30 5.48 -2.71
CA LYS A 40 -5.12 6.35 -3.56
C LYS A 40 -4.41 6.66 -4.88
N GLY A 41 -5.06 6.39 -6.02
CA GLY A 41 -4.55 6.73 -7.36
C GLY A 41 -3.56 5.71 -7.95
N ALA A 42 -3.46 4.52 -7.36
CA ALA A 42 -2.61 3.44 -7.87
C ALA A 42 -3.33 2.67 -8.99
N LYS A 43 -2.55 2.00 -9.86
CA LYS A 43 -3.06 1.21 -11.00
C LYS A 43 -2.67 -0.26 -10.86
N LYS A 44 -3.51 -1.17 -11.37
CA LYS A 44 -3.25 -2.62 -11.30
C LYS A 44 -1.99 -2.95 -12.09
N GLY A 45 -1.05 -3.66 -11.48
CA GLY A 45 0.19 -4.08 -12.12
C GLY A 45 1.33 -3.06 -12.05
N ASP A 46 1.06 -1.83 -11.61
CA ASP A 46 2.12 -0.86 -11.32
C ASP A 46 2.90 -1.25 -10.06
N THR A 47 4.15 -0.82 -10.04
CA THR A 47 5.00 -0.82 -8.85
C THR A 47 5.11 0.62 -8.34
N VAL A 48 4.59 0.86 -7.14
CA VAL A 48 4.53 2.20 -6.56
C VAL A 48 5.22 2.24 -5.21
N ASP A 49 5.78 3.39 -4.87
CA ASP A 49 6.27 3.70 -3.55
C ASP A 49 5.18 4.41 -2.77
N ILE A 50 4.86 3.88 -1.59
CA ILE A 50 3.73 4.33 -0.79
C ILE A 50 4.20 4.79 0.58
N LYS A 51 3.58 5.86 1.07
CA LYS A 51 3.75 6.31 2.46
C LYS A 51 2.52 5.93 3.25
N VAL A 52 2.72 5.16 4.30
CA VAL A 52 1.65 4.77 5.22
C VAL A 52 1.24 6.01 6.00
N GLY A 53 -0.04 6.37 5.92
CA GLY A 53 -0.59 7.55 6.58
C GLY A 53 -1.35 7.19 7.86
N LYS A 54 -2.43 6.41 7.70
CA LYS A 54 -3.26 5.94 8.82
C LYS A 54 -3.31 4.43 8.83
N VAL A 55 -3.04 3.85 9.99
CA VAL A 55 -3.01 2.41 10.20
C VAL A 55 -4.18 2.02 11.09
N PHE A 56 -4.88 0.95 10.72
CA PHE A 56 -5.98 0.34 11.47
C PHE A 56 -5.62 -1.11 11.81
N GLU A 57 -6.46 -1.77 12.62
CA GLU A 57 -6.22 -3.14 13.09
C GLU A 57 -6.07 -4.18 11.96
N LYS A 58 -6.68 -3.96 10.78
CA LYS A 58 -6.68 -4.92 9.67
C LYS A 58 -6.21 -4.35 8.32
N TYR A 59 -6.06 -3.04 8.22
CA TYR A 59 -5.68 -2.36 6.98
C TYR A 59 -5.04 -1.01 7.25
N ALA A 60 -4.40 -0.42 6.23
CA ALA A 60 -3.90 0.96 6.32
C ALA A 60 -4.26 1.74 5.06
N PHE A 61 -4.34 3.07 5.21
CA PHE A 61 -4.33 3.99 4.08
C PHE A 61 -2.92 4.51 3.86
N ALA A 62 -2.52 4.51 2.60
CA ALA A 62 -1.27 5.02 2.13
C ALA A 62 -1.45 5.93 0.92
N GLU A 63 -0.46 6.78 0.71
CA GLU A 63 -0.43 7.76 -0.37
C GLU A 63 0.73 7.42 -1.30
N ILE A 64 0.56 7.66 -2.60
CA ILE A 64 1.64 7.43 -3.57
C ILE A 64 2.69 8.53 -3.40
N LEU A 65 3.92 8.14 -3.13
CA LEU A 65 5.08 9.02 -3.15
C LEU A 65 5.70 9.10 -4.54
N ALA A 66 5.84 7.94 -5.19
CA ALA A 66 6.39 7.83 -6.53
C ALA A 66 5.71 6.66 -7.26
N LYS A 67 5.49 6.85 -8.55
CA LYS A 67 5.05 5.79 -9.46
C LYS A 67 6.05 5.72 -10.60
N GLU A 68 6.52 4.52 -10.92
CA GLU A 68 7.12 4.24 -12.21
C GLU A 68 6.01 3.62 -13.07
N GLY A 69 5.64 4.35 -14.13
CA GLY A 69 4.59 3.95 -15.08
C GLY A 69 5.06 4.11 -16.50
#